data_AF-A0A2P5HZX2-F1
#
_entry.id   AF-A0A2P5HZX2-F1
#
_cell.length_a   1.000
_cell.length_b   1.000
_cell.length_c   1.000
_cell.angle_alpha   90.00
_cell.angle_beta   90.00
_cell.angle_gamma   90.00
#
_symmetry.space_group_name_H-M   'P 1'
#
loop_
_entity.id
_entity.type
_entity.pdbx_description
1 polymer ?
#
loop_
_entity_poly.entity_id
_entity_poly.type
_entity_poly.pdbx_seq_one_letter_code
_entity_poly.pdbx_strand_id
1 'polypeptide(L)'
;MHPYFLNFLAVVATAWAQPPWSNNSMGFIGCYMADDTAEGYIGVGGTRMWGPYGTRDLVVQSWTNSNSTAWQKFDQQVAQYGKPEAVWVQVCIFEGPGATYDEVKLLIANARQHALPGASIIITGQPFYNNNHTCPLSGANAPKLTDGLARQAAEDATQRVTYPGKFVLYDQEVADYCHANGGGMRTLGEQALSFFEYID
;
A
#
# COMPACT_ATOMS: atom_id res chain seq x y z
N MET A 1 13.24 55.71 35.02
CA MET A 1 13.66 54.57 34.17
C MET A 1 12.63 53.47 34.38
N HIS A 2 11.74 53.24 33.40
CA HIS A 2 10.71 52.19 33.44
C HIS A 2 11.22 51.00 32.62
N PRO A 3 11.34 49.79 33.18
CA PRO A 3 11.65 48.62 32.36
C PRO A 3 10.36 48.10 31.71
N TYR A 4 10.38 48.03 30.38
CA TYR A 4 9.39 47.30 29.60
C TYR A 4 9.64 45.79 29.78
N PHE A 5 8.66 45.07 30.32
CA PHE A 5 8.63 43.61 30.26
C PHE A 5 8.06 43.19 28.91
N LEU A 6 8.90 42.62 28.04
CA LEU A 6 8.45 41.87 26.87
C LEU A 6 7.87 40.53 27.35
N ASN A 7 6.56 40.34 27.20
CA ASN A 7 5.93 39.03 27.28
C ASN A 7 6.21 38.26 25.98
N PHE A 8 7.11 37.28 26.04
CA PHE A 8 7.21 36.23 25.04
C PHE A 8 6.10 35.19 25.32
N LEU A 9 5.02 35.23 24.53
CA LEU A 9 4.09 34.11 24.42
C LEU A 9 4.76 33.04 23.58
N ALA A 10 5.28 31.99 24.23
CA ALA A 10 5.67 30.77 23.55
C ALA A 10 4.39 30.06 23.06
N VAL A 11 4.17 30.04 21.75
CA VAL A 11 3.19 29.15 21.13
C VAL A 11 3.77 27.74 21.22
N VAL A 12 3.30 26.97 22.21
CA VAL A 12 3.57 25.54 22.26
C VAL A 12 2.68 24.91 21.19
N ALA A 13 3.27 24.61 20.03
CA ALA A 13 2.65 23.73 19.05
C ALA A 13 2.59 22.34 19.68
N THR A 14 1.44 21.98 20.26
CA THR A 14 1.13 20.59 20.55
C THR A 14 1.06 19.86 19.22
N ALA A 15 2.11 19.11 18.90
CA ALA A 15 2.03 18.07 17.88
C ALA A 15 0.90 17.12 18.33
N TRP A 16 -0.22 17.15 17.63
CA TRP A 16 -1.27 16.16 17.78
C TRP A 16 -0.73 14.87 17.18
N ALA A 17 0.02 14.09 17.96
CA ALA A 17 0.26 12.69 17.61
C ALA A 17 -1.12 12.07 17.38
N GLN A 18 -1.38 11.61 16.16
CA GLN A 18 -2.61 10.88 15.89
C GLN A 18 -2.63 9.65 16.82
N PRO A 19 -3.79 9.29 17.38
CA PRO A 19 -3.87 8.05 18.16
C PRO A 19 -3.35 6.89 17.28
N PRO A 20 -2.64 5.91 17.86
CA PRO A 20 -2.20 4.76 17.11
C PRO A 20 -3.42 4.12 16.44
N TRP A 21 -3.28 3.85 15.15
CA TRP A 21 -4.34 3.31 14.32
C TRP A 21 -4.93 2.04 14.94
N SER A 22 -6.25 1.86 14.80
CA SER A 22 -6.90 0.69 15.37
C SER A 22 -6.48 -0.60 14.64
N ASN A 23 -6.56 -1.75 15.33
CA ASN A 23 -6.31 -3.04 14.68
C ASN A 23 -7.29 -3.24 13.52
N ASN A 24 -6.82 -3.83 12.42
CA ASN A 24 -7.60 -4.04 11.20
C ASN A 24 -8.19 -2.73 10.61
N SER A 25 -7.56 -1.58 10.84
CA SER A 25 -7.97 -0.28 10.26
C SER A 25 -7.47 -0.05 8.84
N MET A 26 -6.56 -0.89 8.34
CA MET A 26 -5.99 -0.76 7.01
C MET A 26 -6.47 -1.90 6.09
N GLY A 27 -7.17 -1.53 5.03
CA GLY A 27 -7.44 -2.43 3.92
C GLY A 27 -6.31 -2.42 2.91
N PHE A 28 -6.30 -3.39 2.00
CA PHE A 28 -5.34 -3.38 0.89
C PHE A 28 -5.97 -3.89 -0.41
N ILE A 29 -5.40 -3.46 -1.54
CA ILE A 29 -5.71 -3.96 -2.87
C ILE A 29 -4.42 -4.23 -3.64
N GLY A 30 -4.48 -5.15 -4.60
CA GLY A 30 -3.32 -5.60 -5.38
C GLY A 30 -3.54 -7.01 -5.90
N CYS A 31 -2.45 -7.70 -6.22
CA CYS A 31 -2.44 -9.08 -6.71
C CYS A 31 -1.85 -10.03 -5.65
N TYR A 32 -1.35 -11.21 -6.05
CA TYR A 32 -0.73 -12.22 -5.19
C TYR A 32 0.31 -11.63 -4.24
N MET A 33 1.18 -10.74 -4.76
CA MET A 33 2.21 -10.12 -3.93
C MET A 33 1.64 -9.26 -2.79
N ALA A 34 0.39 -8.77 -2.91
CA ALA A 34 -0.29 -8.06 -1.83
C ALA A 34 -0.80 -9.02 -0.75
N ASP A 35 -1.37 -10.17 -1.15
CA ASP A 35 -1.72 -11.25 -0.21
C ASP A 35 -0.46 -11.77 0.52
N ASP A 36 0.64 -12.05 -0.20
CA ASP A 36 1.91 -12.50 0.39
C ASP A 36 2.47 -11.50 1.40
N THR A 37 2.38 -10.20 1.08
CA THR A 37 2.81 -9.12 1.98
C THR A 37 1.91 -9.03 3.20
N ALA A 38 0.59 -9.19 3.04
CA ALA A 38 -0.35 -9.15 4.15
C ALA A 38 -0.19 -10.34 5.09
N GLU A 39 -0.01 -11.54 4.54
CA GLU A 39 0.32 -12.75 5.32
C GLU A 39 1.63 -12.55 6.09
N GLY A 40 2.66 -12.06 5.42
CA GLY A 40 3.93 -11.71 6.02
C GLY A 40 3.82 -10.70 7.16
N TYR A 41 3.12 -9.58 6.92
CA TYR A 41 2.93 -8.49 7.88
C TYR A 41 2.31 -8.99 9.18
N ILE A 42 1.26 -9.81 9.08
CA ILE A 42 0.62 -10.42 10.26
C ILE A 42 1.57 -11.43 10.92
N GLY A 43 2.26 -12.25 10.12
CA GLY A 43 3.20 -13.25 10.61
C GLY A 43 4.35 -12.68 11.44
N VAL A 44 4.73 -11.42 11.19
CA VAL A 44 5.76 -10.70 11.96
C VAL A 44 5.20 -9.78 13.06
N GLY A 45 3.91 -9.85 13.33
CA GLY A 45 3.26 -9.17 14.45
C GLY A 45 2.58 -7.84 14.12
N GLY A 46 2.45 -7.49 12.84
CA GLY A 46 1.65 -6.34 12.43
C GLY A 46 0.15 -6.56 12.70
N THR A 47 -0.55 -5.52 13.14
CA THR A 47 -1.97 -5.63 13.54
C THR A 47 -2.91 -4.67 12.82
N ARG A 48 -2.39 -3.70 12.06
CA ARG A 48 -3.18 -2.65 11.42
C ARG A 48 -3.85 -3.11 10.13
N MET A 49 -3.14 -3.87 9.29
CA MET A 49 -3.62 -4.33 7.99
C MET A 49 -4.46 -5.60 8.10
N TRP A 50 -5.50 -5.71 7.27
CA TRP A 50 -6.29 -6.94 7.14
C TRP A 50 -5.44 -8.13 6.71
N GLY A 51 -5.91 -9.33 7.03
CA GLY A 51 -5.34 -10.57 6.51
C GLY A 51 -5.60 -10.79 5.02
N PRO A 52 -4.87 -11.73 4.39
CA PRO A 52 -5.04 -12.07 2.99
C PRO A 52 -6.46 -12.55 2.72
N TYR A 53 -7.02 -12.15 1.57
CA TYR A 53 -8.41 -12.45 1.21
C TYR A 53 -8.56 -12.96 -0.23
N GLY A 54 -7.45 -13.37 -0.86
CA GLY A 54 -7.44 -14.01 -2.16
C GLY A 54 -7.59 -12.98 -3.28
N THR A 55 -6.68 -12.01 -3.30
CA THR A 55 -6.50 -11.01 -4.36
C THR A 55 -5.88 -11.60 -5.63
N ARG A 56 -5.05 -12.64 -5.53
CA ARG A 56 -4.60 -13.46 -6.68
C ARG A 56 -4.16 -12.66 -7.92
N ASP A 57 -4.84 -12.81 -9.04
CA ASP A 57 -4.53 -12.21 -10.34
C ASP A 57 -5.18 -10.82 -10.55
N LEU A 58 -5.67 -10.18 -9.48
CA LEU A 58 -6.31 -8.88 -9.56
C LEU A 58 -5.28 -7.74 -9.75
N VAL A 59 -4.86 -7.56 -10.99
CA VAL A 59 -3.99 -6.44 -11.43
C VAL A 59 -4.76 -5.12 -11.51
N VAL A 60 -4.07 -4.01 -11.81
CA VAL A 60 -4.64 -2.64 -11.89
C VAL A 60 -6.00 -2.62 -12.60
N GLN A 61 -6.13 -3.26 -13.76
CA GLN A 61 -7.36 -3.28 -14.55
C GLN A 61 -8.55 -3.92 -13.84
N SER A 62 -8.32 -4.85 -12.90
CA SER A 62 -9.37 -5.47 -12.09
C SER A 62 -10.02 -4.47 -11.12
N TRP A 63 -9.31 -3.38 -10.78
CA TRP A 63 -9.72 -2.39 -9.78
C TRP A 63 -10.21 -1.06 -10.39
N THR A 64 -10.15 -0.87 -11.71
CA THR A 64 -10.53 0.41 -12.36
C THR A 64 -12.03 0.63 -12.46
N ASN A 65 -12.85 -0.42 -12.34
CA ASN A 65 -14.30 -0.32 -12.20
C ASN A 65 -14.69 -0.53 -10.74
N SER A 66 -15.22 0.50 -10.05
CA SER A 66 -15.60 0.43 -8.62
C SER A 66 -16.67 -0.62 -8.29
N ASN A 67 -17.36 -1.19 -9.29
CA ASN A 67 -18.34 -2.27 -9.09
C ASN A 67 -17.81 -3.65 -9.51
N SER A 68 -16.50 -3.79 -9.75
CA SER A 68 -15.89 -5.05 -10.20
C SER A 68 -15.98 -6.13 -9.11
N THR A 69 -15.78 -7.38 -9.53
CA THR A 69 -15.64 -8.52 -8.60
C THR A 69 -14.45 -8.35 -7.66
N ALA A 70 -13.44 -7.56 -8.03
CA ALA A 70 -12.32 -7.20 -7.17
C ALA A 70 -12.80 -6.36 -5.98
N TRP A 71 -13.57 -5.30 -6.26
CA TRP A 71 -14.16 -4.47 -5.20
C TRP A 71 -15.19 -5.21 -4.37
N GLN A 72 -15.95 -6.13 -4.94
CA GLN A 72 -16.86 -6.99 -4.16
C GLN A 72 -16.12 -7.85 -3.13
N LYS A 73 -14.90 -8.34 -3.44
CA LYS A 73 -14.04 -9.04 -2.47
C LYS A 73 -13.56 -8.11 -1.37
N PHE A 74 -13.15 -6.89 -1.73
CA PHE A 74 -12.78 -5.87 -0.76
C PHE A 74 -13.96 -5.53 0.17
N ASP A 75 -15.16 -5.37 -0.38
CA ASP A 75 -16.37 -5.06 0.38
C ASP A 75 -16.80 -6.19 1.32
N GLN A 76 -16.47 -7.44 1.00
CA GLN A 76 -16.62 -8.56 1.95
C GLN A 76 -15.72 -8.38 3.17
N GLN A 77 -14.51 -7.85 2.99
CA GLN A 77 -13.61 -7.53 4.11
C GLN A 77 -14.13 -6.32 4.89
N VAL A 78 -14.68 -5.31 4.21
CA VAL A 78 -15.36 -4.18 4.86
C VAL A 78 -16.51 -4.65 5.75
N ALA A 79 -17.29 -5.65 5.32
CA ALA A 79 -18.35 -6.23 6.14
C ALA A 79 -17.82 -6.96 7.39
N GLN A 80 -16.58 -7.45 7.36
CA GLN A 80 -15.94 -8.17 8.46
C GLN A 80 -15.20 -7.24 9.43
N TYR A 81 -14.42 -6.28 8.92
CA TYR A 81 -13.52 -5.44 9.71
C TYR A 81 -14.01 -4.00 9.86
N GLY A 82 -15.03 -3.60 9.12
CA GLY A 82 -15.46 -2.21 8.98
C GLY A 82 -14.77 -1.50 7.82
N LYS A 83 -15.26 -0.30 7.49
CA LYS A 83 -14.61 0.53 6.47
C LYS A 83 -13.22 0.96 6.98
N PRO A 84 -12.17 0.83 6.16
CA PRO A 84 -10.83 1.12 6.62
C PRO A 84 -10.58 2.62 6.72
N GLU A 85 -9.76 3.00 7.70
CA GLU A 85 -9.22 4.34 7.88
C GLU A 85 -8.03 4.57 6.92
N ALA A 86 -7.39 3.51 6.42
CA ALA A 86 -6.35 3.60 5.39
C ALA A 86 -6.43 2.46 4.37
N VAL A 87 -6.01 2.71 3.13
CA VAL A 87 -5.90 1.66 2.11
C VAL A 87 -4.49 1.63 1.55
N TRP A 88 -3.84 0.47 1.64
CA TRP A 88 -2.62 0.19 0.90
C TRP A 88 -2.96 -0.26 -0.52
N VAL A 89 -2.41 0.45 -1.49
CA VAL A 89 -2.51 0.17 -2.91
C VAL A 89 -1.18 -0.38 -3.41
N GLN A 90 -1.16 -1.66 -3.77
CA GLN A 90 -0.08 -2.22 -4.57
C GLN A 90 -0.43 -2.10 -6.05
N VAL A 91 0.28 -1.24 -6.79
CA VAL A 91 0.18 -1.17 -8.25
C VAL A 91 0.77 -2.46 -8.81
N CYS A 92 -0.09 -3.38 -9.26
CA CYS A 92 0.31 -4.68 -9.79
C CYS A 92 -0.17 -4.91 -11.22
N ILE A 93 0.69 -5.49 -12.06
CA ILE A 93 0.46 -5.73 -13.49
C ILE A 93 0.94 -7.11 -13.93
N PHE A 94 0.42 -7.56 -15.07
CA PHE A 94 1.01 -8.60 -15.91
C PHE A 94 1.83 -7.99 -17.06
N GLU A 95 2.67 -8.81 -17.69
CA GLU A 95 3.40 -8.44 -18.90
C GLU A 95 2.42 -8.23 -20.06
N GLY A 96 2.21 -6.96 -20.42
CA GLY A 96 1.19 -6.59 -21.41
C GLY A 96 -0.23 -6.76 -20.85
N PRO A 97 -1.04 -5.69 -20.76
CA PRO A 97 -0.81 -4.33 -21.28
C PRO A 97 0.06 -3.43 -20.38
N GLY A 98 0.45 -3.90 -19.18
CA GLY A 98 1.03 -3.05 -18.15
C GLY A 98 -0.04 -2.18 -17.47
N ALA A 99 0.33 -0.96 -17.07
CA ALA A 99 -0.62 0.01 -16.51
C ALA A 99 -0.23 1.44 -16.91
N THR A 100 -1.23 2.31 -16.94
CA THR A 100 -1.12 3.74 -17.17
C THR A 100 -1.36 4.52 -15.89
N TYR A 101 -0.92 5.78 -15.87
CA TYR A 101 -1.20 6.65 -14.73
C TYR A 101 -2.70 6.99 -14.58
N ASP A 102 -3.45 7.05 -15.68
CA ASP A 102 -4.89 7.25 -15.62
C ASP A 102 -5.63 6.09 -14.93
N GLU A 103 -5.20 4.86 -15.17
CA GLU A 103 -5.74 3.70 -14.45
C GLU A 103 -5.38 3.73 -12.96
N VAL A 104 -4.17 4.18 -12.61
CA VAL A 104 -3.77 4.34 -11.20
C VAL A 104 -4.61 5.41 -10.50
N LYS A 105 -4.93 6.53 -11.16
CA LYS A 105 -5.86 7.54 -10.61
C LYS A 105 -7.25 6.97 -10.37
N LEU A 106 -7.78 6.19 -11.31
CA LEU A 106 -9.08 5.51 -11.14
C LEU A 106 -9.06 4.55 -9.96
N LEU A 107 -7.99 3.76 -9.84
CA LEU A 107 -7.80 2.81 -8.77
C LEU A 107 -7.74 3.51 -7.39
N ILE A 108 -7.01 4.63 -7.27
CA ILE A 108 -6.98 5.46 -6.05
C ILE A 108 -8.37 6.06 -5.75
N ALA A 109 -9.05 6.59 -6.77
CA ALA A 109 -10.38 7.16 -6.60
C ALA A 109 -11.42 6.13 -6.15
N ASN A 110 -11.33 4.90 -6.67
CA ASN A 110 -12.19 3.80 -6.24
C ASN A 110 -11.84 3.37 -4.80
N ALA A 111 -10.57 3.24 -4.43
CA ALA A 111 -10.17 2.94 -3.05
C ALA A 111 -10.80 3.89 -2.03
N ARG A 112 -10.89 5.19 -2.35
CA ARG A 112 -11.56 6.19 -1.51
C ARG A 112 -13.06 5.99 -1.37
N GLN A 113 -13.75 5.48 -2.41
CA GLN A 113 -15.19 5.22 -2.36
C GLN A 113 -15.52 4.05 -1.41
N HIS A 114 -14.62 3.06 -1.35
CA HIS A 114 -14.80 1.87 -0.51
C HIS A 114 -14.26 2.04 0.92
N ALA A 115 -13.44 3.08 1.17
CA ALA A 115 -12.89 3.41 2.49
C ALA A 115 -13.77 4.39 3.30
N LEU A 116 -13.33 4.74 4.51
CA LEU A 116 -13.90 5.84 5.28
C LEU A 116 -13.63 7.20 4.59
N PRO A 117 -14.54 8.19 4.73
CA PRO A 117 -14.25 9.55 4.31
C PRO A 117 -12.97 10.07 4.96
N GLY A 118 -12.04 10.57 4.15
CA GLY A 118 -10.75 11.05 4.62
C GLY A 118 -9.69 9.97 4.85
N ALA A 119 -9.97 8.70 4.49
CA ALA A 119 -9.00 7.64 4.63
C ALA A 119 -7.66 7.93 3.91
N SER A 120 -6.56 7.55 4.55
CA SER A 120 -5.21 7.67 3.98
C SER A 120 -5.03 6.64 2.87
N ILE A 121 -4.41 7.04 1.77
CA ILE A 121 -4.04 6.11 0.69
C ILE A 121 -2.53 6.00 0.66
N ILE A 122 -2.02 4.79 0.86
CA ILE A 122 -0.59 4.48 0.79
C ILE A 122 -0.37 3.69 -0.49
N ILE A 123 0.58 4.08 -1.33
CA ILE A 123 0.77 3.46 -2.64
C ILE A 123 2.21 2.97 -2.83
N THR A 124 2.36 1.77 -3.37
CA THR A 124 3.65 1.18 -3.75
C THR A 124 3.53 0.46 -5.09
N GLY A 125 4.66 0.18 -5.74
CA GLY A 125 4.71 -0.74 -6.89
C GLY A 125 4.73 -2.21 -6.47
N GLN A 126 4.78 -3.11 -7.46
CA GLN A 126 5.18 -4.51 -7.25
C GLN A 126 6.61 -4.57 -6.68
N PRO A 127 6.93 -5.60 -5.86
CA PRO A 127 8.27 -5.74 -5.30
C PRO A 127 9.34 -5.82 -6.38
N PHE A 128 10.50 -5.21 -6.11
CA PHE A 128 11.70 -5.45 -6.88
C PHE A 128 12.29 -6.80 -6.47
N TYR A 129 12.84 -7.51 -7.44
CA TYR A 129 13.70 -8.66 -7.16
C TYR A 129 15.15 -8.21 -7.29
N ASN A 130 16.00 -8.64 -6.35
CA ASN A 130 17.43 -8.42 -6.46
C ASN A 130 18.05 -9.23 -7.63
N ASN A 131 19.31 -8.93 -7.96
CA ASN A 131 20.13 -9.69 -8.93
C ASN A 131 19.52 -9.89 -10.35
N ASN A 132 18.69 -8.96 -10.82
CA ASN A 132 18.03 -9.03 -12.14
C ASN A 132 17.07 -10.23 -12.31
N HIS A 133 16.59 -10.82 -11.22
CA HIS A 133 15.53 -11.82 -11.30
C HIS A 133 14.28 -11.25 -11.98
N THR A 134 13.68 -12.03 -12.88
CA THR A 134 12.51 -11.61 -13.66
C THR A 134 11.35 -12.55 -13.40
N CYS A 135 10.23 -12.00 -12.94
CA CYS A 135 8.97 -12.72 -12.90
C CYS A 135 8.38 -12.81 -14.32
N PRO A 136 8.20 -14.02 -14.89
CA PRO A 136 7.65 -14.17 -16.24
C PRO A 136 6.20 -13.71 -16.39
N LEU A 137 5.44 -13.63 -15.29
CA LEU A 137 4.04 -13.16 -15.35
C LEU A 137 3.94 -11.65 -15.56
N SER A 138 4.84 -10.88 -14.95
CA SER A 138 4.83 -9.42 -14.99
C SER A 138 5.82 -8.83 -15.99
N GLY A 139 6.81 -9.63 -16.40
CA GLY A 139 7.93 -9.19 -17.24
C GLY A 139 8.97 -8.39 -16.44
N ALA A 140 10.14 -8.21 -17.04
CA ALA A 140 11.31 -7.61 -16.39
C ALA A 140 11.11 -6.13 -15.98
N ASN A 141 10.21 -5.42 -16.67
CA ASN A 141 10.01 -3.99 -16.45
C ASN A 141 8.93 -3.67 -15.41
N ALA A 142 8.17 -4.66 -14.92
CA ALA A 142 7.01 -4.38 -14.07
C ALA A 142 7.35 -3.68 -12.74
N PRO A 143 8.36 -4.11 -11.95
CA PRO A 143 8.70 -3.40 -10.71
C PRO A 143 9.07 -1.93 -10.98
N LYS A 144 9.85 -1.66 -12.03
CA LYS A 144 10.24 -0.30 -12.40
C LYS A 144 9.05 0.56 -12.85
N LEU A 145 8.17 0.00 -13.68
CA LEU A 145 6.99 0.70 -14.18
C LEU A 145 6.03 1.04 -13.04
N THR A 146 5.66 0.05 -12.24
CA THR A 146 4.67 0.20 -11.16
C THR A 146 5.17 1.11 -10.04
N ASP A 147 6.46 1.04 -9.71
CA ASP A 147 7.11 1.98 -8.79
C ASP A 147 7.12 3.41 -9.33
N GLY A 148 7.42 3.59 -10.62
CA GLY A 148 7.35 4.88 -11.28
C GLY A 148 5.95 5.49 -11.20
N LEU A 149 4.91 4.69 -11.43
CA LEU A 149 3.52 5.12 -11.32
C LEU A 149 3.12 5.45 -9.87
N ALA A 150 3.57 4.68 -8.89
CA ALA A 150 3.33 4.96 -7.48
C ALA A 150 3.98 6.28 -7.03
N ARG A 151 5.22 6.53 -7.46
CA ARG A 151 5.93 7.80 -7.22
C ARG A 151 5.24 8.97 -7.92
N GLN A 152 4.84 8.78 -9.18
CA GLN A 152 4.08 9.80 -9.92
C GLN A 152 2.78 10.16 -9.21
N ALA A 153 2.07 9.17 -8.65
CA ALA A 153 0.87 9.42 -7.86
C ALA A 153 1.16 10.23 -6.59
N ALA A 154 2.26 9.95 -5.89
CA ALA A 154 2.64 10.70 -4.69
C ALA A 154 3.15 12.13 -5.00
N GLU A 155 3.76 12.34 -6.16
CA GLU A 155 4.20 13.66 -6.63
C GLU A 155 3.01 14.53 -7.12
N ASP A 156 1.93 13.91 -7.55
CA ASP A 156 0.69 14.58 -7.92
C ASP A 156 -0.14 14.95 -6.67
N ALA A 157 -0.03 16.22 -6.27
CA ALA A 157 -0.74 16.75 -5.09
C ALA A 157 -2.28 16.57 -5.17
N THR A 158 -2.86 16.39 -6.36
CA THR A 158 -4.30 16.11 -6.49
C THR A 158 -4.66 14.70 -6.03
N GLN A 159 -3.72 13.77 -6.10
CA GLN A 159 -3.94 12.40 -5.68
C GLN A 159 -3.85 12.23 -4.19
N ARG A 160 -3.16 13.09 -3.42
CA ARG A 160 -3.11 13.02 -1.94
C ARG A 160 -2.83 11.61 -1.40
N VAL A 161 -1.76 10.98 -1.90
CA VAL A 161 -1.33 9.63 -1.49
C VAL A 161 0.08 9.68 -0.91
N THR A 162 0.41 8.71 -0.06
CA THR A 162 1.75 8.57 0.53
C THR A 162 2.49 7.43 -0.15
N TYR A 163 3.70 7.70 -0.65
CA TYR A 163 4.62 6.67 -1.14
C TYR A 163 5.74 6.45 -0.10
N PRO A 164 5.76 5.31 0.59
CA PRO A 164 6.69 5.08 1.69
C PRO A 164 8.06 4.56 1.23
N GLY A 165 8.14 4.04 0.00
CA GLY A 165 9.32 3.37 -0.51
C GLY A 165 8.98 2.16 -1.35
N LYS A 166 9.97 1.27 -1.49
CA LYS A 166 9.91 0.09 -2.36
C LYS A 166 9.95 -1.16 -1.51
N PHE A 167 9.16 -2.15 -1.92
CA PHE A 167 9.37 -3.52 -1.47
C PHE A 167 10.48 -4.18 -2.29
N VAL A 168 11.31 -4.98 -1.63
CA VAL A 168 12.39 -5.76 -2.24
C VAL A 168 12.33 -7.20 -1.76
N LEU A 169 12.56 -8.13 -2.68
CA LEU A 169 12.76 -9.55 -2.44
C LEU A 169 14.15 -9.99 -2.90
N TYR A 170 14.75 -10.91 -2.16
CA TYR A 170 15.98 -11.60 -2.56
C TYR A 170 15.67 -12.91 -3.31
N ASP A 171 16.61 -13.42 -4.11
CA ASP A 171 16.35 -14.58 -4.98
C ASP A 171 15.90 -15.83 -4.19
N GLN A 172 16.50 -16.07 -3.02
CA GLN A 172 16.15 -17.19 -2.14
C GLN A 172 14.77 -17.05 -1.47
N GLU A 173 14.11 -15.92 -1.66
CA GLU A 173 12.82 -15.58 -1.07
C GLU A 173 11.66 -15.75 -2.06
N VAL A 174 11.95 -16.23 -3.27
CA VAL A 174 10.97 -16.46 -4.35
C VAL A 174 10.67 -17.96 -4.48
N ALA A 175 9.40 -18.35 -4.59
CA ALA A 175 8.96 -19.75 -4.63
C ALA A 175 8.93 -20.33 -6.05
N ASP A 176 8.37 -19.58 -7.01
CA ASP A 176 8.00 -20.06 -8.34
C ASP A 176 8.36 -19.06 -9.45
N TYR A 177 9.48 -18.38 -9.24
CA TYR A 177 9.97 -17.26 -10.06
C TYR A 177 9.14 -15.97 -9.99
N CYS A 178 8.01 -15.93 -9.29
CA CYS A 178 7.25 -14.69 -9.10
C CYS A 178 6.89 -14.45 -7.65
N HIS A 179 6.30 -15.43 -6.99
CA HIS A 179 5.68 -15.23 -5.69
C HIS A 179 6.66 -15.43 -4.56
N ALA A 180 6.40 -14.78 -3.43
CA ALA A 180 7.23 -14.94 -2.26
C ALA A 180 7.07 -16.37 -1.70
N ASN A 181 8.16 -16.98 -1.24
CA ASN A 181 8.08 -18.13 -0.33
C ASN A 181 7.89 -17.64 1.11
N GLY A 182 7.83 -18.54 2.09
CA GLY A 182 7.65 -18.15 3.50
C GLY A 182 8.73 -17.20 4.04
N GLY A 183 9.97 -17.29 3.55
CA GLY A 183 11.03 -16.33 3.85
C GLY A 183 10.77 -14.97 3.23
N GLY A 184 10.32 -14.93 1.97
CA GLY A 184 9.95 -13.69 1.28
C GLY A 184 8.72 -13.00 1.86
N MET A 185 7.70 -13.77 2.24
CA MET A 185 6.53 -13.24 2.94
C MET A 185 6.97 -12.53 4.21
N ARG A 186 7.84 -13.17 5.02
CA ARG A 186 8.42 -12.55 6.20
C ARG A 186 9.16 -11.25 5.87
N THR A 187 10.05 -11.25 4.88
CA THR A 187 10.82 -10.06 4.46
C THR A 187 9.92 -8.92 3.96
N LEU A 188 8.86 -9.22 3.21
CA LEU A 188 7.86 -8.24 2.80
C LEU A 188 7.06 -7.72 4.00
N GLY A 189 6.72 -8.59 4.95
CA GLY A 189 6.04 -8.24 6.18
C GLY A 189 6.84 -7.27 7.06
N GLU A 190 8.14 -7.50 7.23
CA GLU A 190 9.02 -6.62 8.00
C GLU A 190 9.13 -5.23 7.34
N GLN A 191 9.19 -5.17 6.00
CA GLN A 191 9.15 -3.92 5.24
C GLN A 191 7.80 -3.21 5.39
N ALA A 192 6.69 -3.95 5.31
CA ALA A 192 5.34 -3.42 5.48
C ALA A 192 5.14 -2.86 6.89
N LEU A 193 5.69 -3.51 7.92
CA LEU A 193 5.68 -3.01 9.29
C LEU A 193 6.43 -1.68 9.41
N SER A 194 7.62 -1.60 8.80
CA SER A 194 8.39 -0.35 8.77
C SER A 194 7.66 0.77 8.03
N PHE A 195 6.91 0.46 6.98
CA PHE A 195 6.15 1.45 6.23
C PHE A 195 4.88 1.85 6.98
N PHE A 196 4.05 0.92 7.41
CA PHE A 196 2.66 1.22 7.73
C PHE A 196 2.43 1.56 9.21
N GLU A 197 3.35 1.20 10.11
CA GLU A 197 3.14 1.42 11.54
C GLU A 197 3.41 2.87 11.98
N TYR A 198 4.19 3.63 11.19
CA TYR A 198 4.68 4.97 11.55
C TYR A 198 4.32 6.07 10.55
N ILE A 199 3.40 5.82 9.61
CA ILE A 199 2.92 6.86 8.69
C ILE A 199 1.76 7.61 9.31
N ASP A 200 2.00 8.91 9.55
CA ASP A 200 1.04 9.96 9.94
C ASP A 200 0.33 10.54 8.70
#